data_AF-X0YJW7-F1
#
_entry.id   AF-X0YJW7-F1
#
_cell.length_a   1.000
_cell.length_b   1.000
_cell.length_c   1.000
_cell.angle_alpha   90.00
_cell.angle_beta   90.00
_cell.angle_gamma   90.00
#
_symmetry.space_group_name_H-M   'P 1'
#
loop_
_entity.id
_entity.type
_entity.pdbx_description
1 polymer ?
#
loop_
_entity_poly.entity_id
_entity_poly.type
_entity_poly.pdbx_seq_one_letter_code
_entity_poly.pdbx_strand_id
1 'polypeptide(L)'
;MRHIKGIVRLAVLVAAASIMAAGSPAAADTRTWDGSESNDWFYDLNWTPVGWPSQADDLYIYSGSPQTGSRVTVGGGGQITFDGPTASGTFSYSYFPVGWTGSGALTISNGGQVANTDGWIGYNPGSSGDVTVNGLGSSWTNSGRLYVGRYGSGVLSISSGGQVANTDGYIALFTGSTGAVSVYGAGS
;
A
#
# COMPACT_ATOMS: atom_id res chain seq x y z
N MET A 1 33.72 -63.69 2.59
CA MET A 1 33.98 -62.23 2.56
C MET A 1 32.66 -61.52 2.29
N ARG A 2 32.08 -60.89 3.32
CA ARG A 2 30.82 -60.13 3.21
C ARG A 2 31.17 -58.72 2.73
N HIS A 3 30.66 -58.29 1.58
CA HIS A 3 30.67 -56.87 1.21
C HIS A 3 29.24 -56.33 1.12
N ILE A 4 29.04 -55.28 1.89
CA ILE A 4 27.81 -54.60 2.24
C ILE A 4 27.39 -53.67 1.10
N LYS A 5 26.09 -53.67 0.77
CA LYS A 5 25.46 -52.79 -0.21
C LYS A 5 25.43 -51.35 0.31
N GLY A 6 26.01 -50.41 -0.44
CA GLY A 6 25.86 -48.97 -0.20
C GLY A 6 24.60 -48.45 -0.89
N ILE A 7 23.58 -48.07 -0.12
CA ILE A 7 22.39 -47.36 -0.60
C ILE A 7 22.72 -45.86 -0.58
N VAL A 8 22.73 -45.21 -1.75
CA VAL A 8 22.81 -43.76 -1.85
C VAL A 8 21.42 -43.19 -1.56
N ARG A 9 21.27 -42.42 -0.47
CA ARG A 9 20.04 -41.67 -0.18
C ARG A 9 20.15 -40.28 -0.79
N LEU A 10 19.29 -40.01 -1.77
CA LEU A 10 19.10 -38.69 -2.38
C LEU A 10 18.40 -37.78 -1.37
N ALA A 11 19.12 -36.80 -0.81
CA ALA A 11 18.53 -35.79 0.05
C ALA A 11 17.85 -34.73 -0.82
N VAL A 12 16.51 -34.70 -0.82
CA VAL A 12 15.74 -33.59 -1.39
C VAL A 12 15.84 -32.42 -0.41
N LEU A 13 16.52 -31.35 -0.82
CA LEU A 13 16.59 -30.10 -0.09
C LEU A 13 15.25 -29.37 -0.28
N VAL A 14 14.37 -29.42 0.71
CA VAL A 14 13.18 -28.56 0.73
C VAL A 14 13.63 -27.17 1.19
N ALA A 15 13.68 -26.22 0.27
CA ALA A 15 13.80 -24.81 0.63
C ALA A 15 12.52 -24.40 1.36
N ALA A 16 12.61 -24.20 2.68
CA ALA A 16 11.53 -23.61 3.44
C ALA A 16 11.39 -22.14 3.01
N ALA A 17 10.34 -21.83 2.24
CA ALA A 17 9.89 -20.46 2.09
C ALA A 17 9.35 -20.02 3.45
N SER A 18 10.08 -19.13 4.12
CA SER A 18 9.63 -18.47 5.33
C SER A 18 8.41 -17.62 4.99
N ILE A 19 7.20 -18.15 5.20
CA ILE A 19 6.00 -17.31 5.29
C ILE A 19 6.16 -16.55 6.61
N MET A 20 6.66 -15.31 6.53
CA MET A 20 6.52 -14.38 7.64
C MET A 20 5.02 -14.16 7.80
N ALA A 21 4.42 -14.81 8.80
CA ALA A 21 3.14 -14.38 9.30
C ALA A 21 3.35 -12.96 9.86
N ALA A 22 2.95 -11.95 9.10
CA ALA A 22 2.80 -10.60 9.64
C ALA A 22 1.87 -10.73 10.85
N GLY A 23 2.36 -10.31 12.03
CA GLY A 23 1.56 -10.33 13.25
C GLY A 23 0.23 -9.63 12.96
N SER A 24 -0.88 -10.27 13.30
CA SER A 24 -2.21 -9.67 13.12
C SER A 24 -2.19 -8.30 13.78
N PRO A 25 -2.38 -7.20 13.02
CA PRO A 25 -2.40 -5.87 13.63
C PRO A 25 -3.50 -5.82 14.69
N ALA A 26 -3.29 -5.00 15.73
CA ALA A 26 -4.34 -4.67 16.68
C ALA A 26 -5.60 -4.28 15.90
N ALA A 27 -6.76 -4.84 16.26
CA ALA A 27 -7.98 -4.80 15.45
C ALA A 27 -8.22 -3.40 14.87
N ALA A 28 -7.95 -3.25 13.57
CA ALA A 28 -8.24 -2.04 12.84
C ALA A 28 -9.77 -1.86 12.83
N ASP A 29 -10.25 -0.70 13.28
CA ASP A 29 -11.65 -0.36 13.04
C ASP A 29 -11.86 -0.21 11.54
N THR A 30 -12.94 -0.77 11.02
CA THR A 30 -13.30 -0.60 9.61
C THR A 30 -14.22 0.59 9.44
N ARG A 31 -13.91 1.49 8.49
CA ARG A 31 -14.77 2.62 8.11
C ARG A 31 -14.90 2.72 6.60
N THR A 32 -16.10 3.09 6.14
CA THR A 32 -16.40 3.34 4.73
C THR A 32 -16.65 4.81 4.51
N TRP A 33 -16.10 5.36 3.43
CA TRP A 33 -16.38 6.71 2.97
C TRP A 33 -17.75 6.76 2.30
N ASP A 34 -18.64 7.56 2.85
CA ASP A 34 -19.97 7.83 2.29
C ASP A 34 -19.98 9.16 1.54
N GLY A 35 -19.24 10.17 2.03
CA GLY A 35 -19.06 11.47 1.37
C GLY A 35 -20.36 12.21 1.03
N SER A 36 -21.46 11.94 1.73
CA SER A 36 -22.78 12.50 1.40
C SER A 36 -22.88 14.00 1.68
N GLU A 37 -22.06 14.50 2.62
CA GLU A 37 -22.15 15.88 3.12
C GLU A 37 -21.02 16.77 2.58
N SER A 38 -19.81 16.23 2.43
CA SER A 38 -18.67 16.96 1.87
C SER A 38 -17.61 16.02 1.30
N ASN A 39 -16.59 16.60 0.67
CA ASN A 39 -15.39 15.87 0.28
C ASN A 39 -14.24 16.03 1.27
N ASP A 40 -14.44 16.63 2.44
CA ASP A 40 -13.40 16.79 3.45
C ASP A 40 -13.17 15.46 4.19
N TRP A 41 -11.96 14.91 4.07
CA TRP A 41 -11.53 13.69 4.77
C TRP A 41 -11.77 13.75 6.28
N PHE A 42 -11.63 14.95 6.87
CA PHE A 42 -11.66 15.16 8.32
C PHE A 42 -13.07 15.46 8.85
N TYR A 43 -14.10 15.37 8.01
CA TYR A 43 -15.48 15.44 8.46
C TYR A 43 -15.96 14.05 8.88
N ASP A 44 -16.28 13.88 10.17
CA ASP A 44 -16.66 12.59 10.77
C ASP A 44 -17.92 11.97 10.17
N LEU A 45 -18.88 12.80 9.75
CA LEU A 45 -20.13 12.32 9.13
C LEU A 45 -19.93 11.82 7.68
N ASN A 46 -18.75 11.99 7.09
CA ASN A 46 -18.43 11.35 5.82
C ASN A 46 -18.04 9.87 5.96
N TRP A 47 -17.95 9.34 7.19
CA TRP A 47 -17.51 7.98 7.47
C TRP A 47 -18.61 7.16 8.16
N THR A 48 -18.75 5.90 7.77
CA THR A 48 -19.58 4.91 8.46
C THR A 48 -18.74 3.75 8.98
N PRO A 49 -18.81 3.41 10.29
CA PRO A 49 -19.54 4.13 11.34
C PRO A 49 -18.98 5.53 11.58
N VAL A 50 -19.87 6.46 11.97
CA VAL A 50 -19.54 7.86 12.24
C VAL A 50 -18.35 7.98 13.17
N GLY A 51 -17.36 8.76 12.75
CA GLY A 51 -16.17 9.07 13.53
C GLY A 51 -14.97 9.36 12.67
N TRP A 52 -13.98 10.03 13.27
CA TRP A 52 -12.72 10.31 12.59
C TRP A 52 -11.91 9.04 12.36
N PRO A 53 -11.42 8.82 11.12
CA PRO A 53 -10.46 7.76 10.85
C PRO A 53 -9.18 7.94 11.63
N SER A 54 -8.69 6.86 12.22
CA SER A 54 -7.32 6.77 12.73
C SER A 54 -6.36 6.28 11.64
N GLN A 55 -5.05 6.49 11.83
CA GLN A 55 -4.04 5.96 10.91
C GLN A 55 -4.00 4.42 10.86
N ALA A 56 -4.54 3.75 11.88
CA ALA A 56 -4.56 2.30 12.04
C ALA A 56 -5.87 1.65 11.59
N ASP A 57 -6.82 2.45 11.12
CA ASP A 57 -8.11 1.96 10.63
C ASP A 57 -7.98 1.32 9.24
N ASP A 58 -8.95 0.49 8.91
CA ASP A 58 -9.17 -0.05 7.58
C ASP A 58 -10.24 0.79 6.88
N LEU A 59 -9.82 1.58 5.89
CA LEU A 59 -10.66 2.59 5.25
C LEU A 59 -11.02 2.18 3.83
N TYR A 60 -12.30 2.20 3.50
CA TYR A 60 -12.82 1.80 2.20
C TYR A 60 -13.51 2.97 1.49
N ILE A 61 -13.14 3.23 0.25
CA ILE A 61 -13.70 4.26 -0.62
C ILE A 61 -14.16 3.57 -1.90
N TYR A 62 -15.46 3.34 -2.02
CA TYR A 62 -16.06 2.72 -3.21
C TYR A 62 -16.50 3.75 -4.26
N SER A 63 -16.69 5.00 -3.83
CA SER A 63 -17.03 6.13 -4.69
C SER A 63 -16.71 7.45 -3.98
N GLY A 64 -16.72 8.56 -4.72
CA GLY A 64 -16.51 9.90 -4.18
C GLY A 64 -15.08 10.40 -4.36
N SER A 65 -14.80 11.59 -3.84
CA SER A 65 -13.53 12.28 -4.05
C SER A 65 -12.97 12.91 -2.77
N PRO A 66 -12.73 12.14 -1.70
CA PRO A 66 -12.12 12.66 -0.48
C PRO A 66 -10.86 13.50 -0.76
N GLN A 67 -10.80 14.66 -0.11
CA GLN A 67 -9.72 15.63 -0.19
C GLN A 67 -9.12 15.85 1.19
N THR A 68 -7.80 16.03 1.23
CA THR A 68 -7.09 16.31 2.49
C THR A 68 -6.40 17.68 2.41
N GLY A 69 -6.70 18.56 3.36
CA GLY A 69 -5.94 19.80 3.58
C GLY A 69 -4.74 19.61 4.51
N SER A 70 -4.65 18.46 5.17
CA SER A 70 -3.61 18.07 6.11
C SER A 70 -3.04 16.70 5.77
N ARG A 71 -1.93 16.33 6.42
CA ARG A 71 -1.30 15.02 6.24
C ARG A 71 -2.22 13.90 6.71
N VAL A 72 -2.53 12.97 5.81
CA VAL A 72 -3.06 11.65 6.14
C VAL A 72 -1.91 10.65 6.05
N THR A 73 -1.86 9.70 6.97
CA THR A 73 -0.84 8.65 7.01
C THR A 73 -1.52 7.30 7.14
N VAL A 74 -1.05 6.30 6.39
CA VAL A 74 -1.42 4.91 6.61
C VAL A 74 -0.35 4.26 7.49
N GLY A 75 -0.72 3.73 8.64
CA GLY A 75 0.24 3.24 9.64
C GLY A 75 -0.40 2.34 10.69
N GLY A 76 0.39 1.86 11.66
CA GLY A 76 -0.17 1.06 12.77
C GLY A 76 -0.83 -0.28 12.37
N GLY A 77 -0.70 -0.70 11.11
CA GLY A 77 -1.35 -1.89 10.55
C GLY A 77 -2.59 -1.61 9.69
N GLY A 78 -3.06 -0.37 9.63
CA GLY A 78 -4.26 0.00 8.86
C GLY A 78 -4.03 0.03 7.35
N GLN A 79 -5.13 0.16 6.61
CA GLN A 79 -5.12 0.23 5.14
C GLN A 79 -6.10 1.26 4.60
N ILE A 80 -5.85 1.74 3.38
CA ILE A 80 -6.80 2.52 2.59
C ILE A 80 -7.05 1.81 1.26
N THR A 81 -8.32 1.62 0.92
CA THR A 81 -8.74 0.94 -0.30
C THR A 81 -9.64 1.87 -1.13
N PHE A 82 -9.21 2.20 -2.35
CA PHE A 82 -10.02 2.87 -3.37
C PHE A 82 -10.47 1.82 -4.37
N ASP A 83 -11.75 1.42 -4.31
CA ASP A 83 -12.28 0.30 -5.07
C ASP A 83 -13.55 0.67 -5.84
N GLY A 84 -13.38 1.24 -7.02
CA GLY A 84 -14.50 1.59 -7.89
C GLY A 84 -14.18 2.69 -8.90
N PRO A 85 -14.92 2.76 -10.03
CA PRO A 85 -14.60 3.65 -11.14
C PRO A 85 -14.81 5.14 -10.81
N THR A 86 -15.53 5.42 -9.72
CA THR A 86 -15.75 6.78 -9.22
C THR A 86 -15.09 7.00 -7.86
N ALA A 87 -14.33 6.03 -7.35
CA ALA A 87 -13.52 6.19 -6.16
C ALA A 87 -12.27 6.99 -6.52
N SER A 88 -12.14 8.19 -5.97
CA SER A 88 -10.98 9.05 -6.19
C SER A 88 -10.49 9.67 -4.89
N GLY A 89 -9.21 10.02 -4.79
CA GLY A 89 -8.65 10.66 -3.60
C GLY A 89 -7.58 11.68 -3.96
N THR A 90 -7.66 12.89 -3.40
CA THR A 90 -6.61 13.92 -3.57
C THR A 90 -5.98 14.26 -2.22
N PHE A 91 -4.76 13.78 -2.00
CA PHE A 91 -3.99 14.05 -0.79
C PHE A 91 -3.06 15.23 -1.04
N SER A 92 -3.56 16.44 -0.73
CA SER A 92 -2.91 17.70 -1.12
C SER A 92 -1.76 18.12 -0.20
N TYR A 93 -1.49 17.36 0.85
CA TYR A 93 -0.27 17.57 1.64
C TYR A 93 0.97 17.26 0.79
N SER A 94 2.12 17.83 1.15
CA SER A 94 3.36 17.70 0.36
C SER A 94 3.76 16.26 0.08
N TYR A 95 3.31 15.31 0.90
CA TYR A 95 3.52 13.89 0.68
C TYR A 95 2.40 13.02 1.26
N PHE A 96 2.21 11.83 0.70
CA PHE A 96 1.31 10.78 1.18
C PHE A 96 2.10 9.52 1.55
N PRO A 97 2.30 9.23 2.85
CA PRO A 97 3.05 8.08 3.31
C PRO A 97 2.15 6.87 3.58
N VAL A 98 2.50 5.75 2.94
CA VAL A 98 2.01 4.40 3.24
C VAL A 98 3.10 3.70 4.06
N GLY A 99 2.83 3.47 5.35
CA GLY A 99 3.82 2.97 6.30
C GLY A 99 4.70 4.08 6.90
N TRP A 100 4.12 5.00 7.67
CA TRP A 100 4.86 6.13 8.28
C TRP A 100 5.85 5.71 9.37
N THR A 101 5.39 5.19 10.50
CA THR A 101 6.21 4.66 11.62
C THR A 101 5.91 3.20 11.95
N GLY A 102 5.01 2.57 11.19
CA GLY A 102 4.64 1.17 11.32
C GLY A 102 4.28 0.60 9.96
N SER A 103 3.47 -0.45 9.94
CA SER A 103 2.94 -1.03 8.70
C SER A 103 1.74 -0.24 8.20
N GLY A 104 1.60 -0.07 6.89
CA GLY A 104 0.40 0.49 6.27
C GLY A 104 0.23 -0.04 4.85
N ALA A 105 -1.01 -0.09 4.36
CA ALA A 105 -1.30 -0.56 3.02
C ALA A 105 -2.21 0.39 2.21
N LEU A 106 -1.98 0.47 0.90
CA LEU A 106 -2.86 1.18 -0.03
C LEU A 106 -3.25 0.25 -1.19
N THR A 107 -4.54 0.08 -1.41
CA THR A 107 -5.08 -0.65 -2.56
C THR A 107 -5.85 0.31 -3.46
N ILE A 108 -5.57 0.28 -4.76
CA ILE A 108 -6.29 1.04 -5.78
C ILE A 108 -6.75 0.05 -6.85
N SER A 109 -8.05 -0.22 -6.88
CA SER A 109 -8.66 -1.26 -7.72
C SER A 109 -9.92 -0.81 -8.43
N ASN A 110 -10.33 -1.60 -9.43
CA ASN A 110 -11.60 -1.45 -10.15
C ASN A 110 -11.88 -0.03 -10.67
N GLY A 111 -10.85 0.68 -11.13
CA GLY A 111 -10.96 2.05 -11.67
C GLY A 111 -10.71 3.16 -10.66
N GLY A 112 -10.29 2.83 -9.44
CA GLY A 112 -9.97 3.80 -8.39
C GLY A 112 -8.79 4.71 -8.77
N GLN A 113 -8.80 5.96 -8.30
CA GLN A 113 -7.78 6.95 -8.69
C GLN A 113 -7.26 7.72 -7.49
N VAL A 114 -5.95 7.68 -7.26
CA VAL A 114 -5.31 8.45 -6.17
C VAL A 114 -4.33 9.45 -6.77
N ALA A 115 -4.38 10.68 -6.26
CA ALA A 115 -3.44 11.73 -6.62
C ALA A 115 -2.84 12.41 -5.39
N ASN A 116 -1.55 12.72 -5.45
CA ASN A 116 -0.84 13.47 -4.41
C ASN A 116 0.40 14.17 -4.99
N THR A 117 1.11 14.92 -4.14
CA THR A 117 2.38 15.55 -4.53
C THR A 117 3.50 14.50 -4.57
N ASP A 118 4.06 14.13 -3.40
CA ASP A 118 5.07 13.07 -3.31
C ASP A 118 4.48 11.80 -2.68
N GLY A 119 4.77 10.62 -3.23
CA GLY A 119 4.32 9.32 -2.71
C GLY A 119 5.43 8.59 -1.99
N TRP A 120 5.21 8.16 -0.74
CA TRP A 120 6.22 7.45 0.06
C TRP A 120 5.71 6.10 0.54
N ILE A 121 6.41 5.02 0.20
CA ILE A 121 6.13 3.66 0.67
C ILE A 121 7.25 3.23 1.59
N GLY A 122 6.96 2.96 2.87
CA GLY A 122 7.98 2.64 3.87
C GLY A 122 8.85 3.85 4.22
N TYR A 123 8.28 4.80 4.97
CA TYR A 123 8.90 6.10 5.21
C TYR A 123 10.08 6.08 6.20
N ASN A 124 9.89 5.58 7.43
CA ASN A 124 10.89 5.64 8.50
C ASN A 124 11.65 4.31 8.67
N PRO A 125 12.82 4.31 9.35
CA PRO A 125 13.48 3.08 9.75
C PRO A 125 12.53 2.14 10.50
N GLY A 126 12.51 0.86 10.12
CA GLY A 126 11.64 -0.16 10.70
C GLY A 126 10.16 -0.09 10.28
N SER A 127 9.74 0.90 9.49
CA SER A 127 8.38 0.95 8.94
C SER A 127 8.25 0.12 7.66
N SER A 128 7.02 -0.29 7.34
CA SER A 128 6.73 -1.02 6.09
C SER A 128 5.51 -0.44 5.38
N GLY A 129 5.61 -0.27 4.07
CA GLY A 129 4.49 0.13 3.23
C GLY A 129 4.25 -0.89 2.14
N ASP A 130 2.98 -1.18 1.86
CA ASP A 130 2.56 -2.05 0.76
C ASP A 130 1.54 -1.29 -0.11
N VAL A 131 1.80 -1.18 -1.40
CA VAL A 131 0.90 -0.52 -2.34
C VAL A 131 0.58 -1.45 -3.50
N THR A 132 -0.71 -1.62 -3.77
CA THR A 132 -1.21 -2.36 -4.93
C THR A 132 -2.06 -1.45 -5.81
N VAL A 133 -1.70 -1.34 -7.09
CA VAL A 133 -2.48 -0.67 -8.13
C VAL A 133 -2.89 -1.71 -9.17
N ASN A 134 -4.15 -2.12 -9.16
CA ASN A 134 -4.63 -3.25 -9.93
C ASN A 134 -5.88 -2.90 -10.74
N GLY A 135 -5.95 -3.38 -11.98
CA GLY A 135 -7.16 -3.30 -12.80
C GLY A 135 -7.20 -2.10 -13.73
N LEU A 136 -7.90 -2.26 -14.84
CA LEU A 136 -8.03 -1.24 -15.88
C LEU A 136 -8.67 0.04 -15.31
N GLY A 137 -8.03 1.18 -15.59
CA GLY A 137 -8.49 2.49 -15.12
C GLY A 137 -8.06 2.82 -13.68
N SER A 138 -7.49 1.86 -12.94
CA SER A 138 -6.90 2.14 -11.62
C SER A 138 -5.61 2.93 -11.78
N SER A 139 -5.43 4.00 -11.01
CA SER A 139 -4.22 4.81 -11.11
C SER A 139 -3.74 5.44 -9.81
N TRP A 140 -2.41 5.58 -9.70
CA TRP A 140 -1.77 6.40 -8.68
C TRP A 140 -0.85 7.44 -9.31
N THR A 141 -1.22 8.71 -9.19
CA THR A 141 -0.50 9.83 -9.83
C THR A 141 0.15 10.72 -8.78
N ASN A 142 1.47 10.80 -8.83
CA ASN A 142 2.28 11.69 -8.01
C ASN A 142 2.75 12.84 -8.89
N SER A 143 2.38 14.07 -8.59
CA SER A 143 2.88 15.23 -9.35
C SER A 143 4.37 15.52 -9.10
N GLY A 144 4.91 14.98 -8.00
CA GLY A 144 6.31 15.02 -7.63
C GLY A 144 6.93 13.61 -7.62
N ARG A 145 7.65 13.29 -6.55
CA ARG A 145 8.52 12.10 -6.46
C ARG A 145 7.79 10.90 -5.88
N LEU A 146 8.23 9.71 -6.30
CA LEU A 146 7.83 8.43 -5.69
C LEU A 146 9.03 7.75 -5.05
N TYR A 147 8.90 7.37 -3.78
CA TYR A 147 9.90 6.63 -3.03
C TYR A 147 9.33 5.27 -2.61
N VAL A 148 9.98 4.19 -3.01
CA VAL A 148 9.66 2.81 -2.63
C VAL A 148 10.76 2.27 -1.72
N GLY A 149 10.49 2.22 -0.42
CA GLY A 149 11.49 1.99 0.60
C GLY A 149 12.37 3.22 0.79
N ARG A 150 11.87 4.26 1.47
CA ARG A 150 12.66 5.47 1.73
C ARG A 150 13.74 5.17 2.77
N TYR A 151 13.38 5.16 4.06
CA TYR A 151 14.26 4.66 5.12
C TYR A 151 13.82 3.29 5.64
N GLY A 152 12.60 2.88 5.31
CA GLY A 152 12.01 1.60 5.72
C GLY A 152 11.96 0.59 4.58
N SER A 153 10.95 -0.27 4.63
CA SER A 153 10.67 -1.27 3.59
C SER A 153 9.46 -0.86 2.78
N GLY A 154 9.56 -0.87 1.45
CA GLY A 154 8.42 -0.53 0.58
C GLY A 154 8.21 -1.56 -0.52
N VAL A 155 6.96 -1.90 -0.77
CA VAL A 155 6.54 -2.77 -1.87
C VAL A 155 5.50 -2.04 -2.71
N LEU A 156 5.68 -2.05 -4.03
CA LEU A 156 4.71 -1.55 -5.00
C LEU A 156 4.43 -2.61 -6.05
N SER A 157 3.16 -3.00 -6.19
CA SER A 157 2.69 -3.95 -7.19
C SER A 157 1.72 -3.26 -8.15
N ILE A 158 2.02 -3.30 -9.45
CA ILE A 158 1.22 -2.70 -10.52
C ILE A 158 0.78 -3.81 -11.46
N SER A 159 -0.53 -3.95 -11.67
CA SER A 159 -1.02 -5.05 -12.51
C SER A 159 -2.36 -4.86 -13.19
N SER A 160 -2.62 -5.73 -14.18
CA SER A 160 -3.92 -5.86 -14.87
C SER A 160 -4.48 -4.56 -15.45
N GLY A 161 -3.62 -3.68 -15.98
CA GLY A 161 -4.02 -2.39 -16.55
C GLY A 161 -3.98 -1.21 -15.57
N GLY A 162 -3.55 -1.45 -14.33
CA GLY A 162 -3.27 -0.40 -13.36
C GLY A 162 -2.04 0.41 -13.75
N GLN A 163 -2.01 1.70 -13.39
CA GLN A 163 -0.97 2.65 -13.81
C GLN A 163 -0.43 3.47 -12.64
N VAL A 164 0.89 3.70 -12.61
CA VAL A 164 1.53 4.61 -11.66
C VAL A 164 2.36 5.63 -12.42
N ALA A 165 2.20 6.90 -12.06
CA ALA A 165 2.93 8.01 -12.66
C ALA A 165 3.58 8.89 -11.59
N ASN A 166 4.80 9.34 -11.86
CA ASN A 166 5.56 10.26 -11.02
C ASN A 166 6.63 10.98 -11.87
N THR A 167 7.25 12.04 -11.32
CA THR A 167 8.36 12.77 -11.98
C THR A 167 9.70 12.06 -11.81
N ASP A 168 10.09 11.79 -10.55
CA ASP A 168 11.30 11.04 -10.20
C ASP A 168 10.94 9.82 -9.35
N GLY A 169 11.50 8.65 -9.65
CA GLY A 169 11.28 7.42 -8.91
C GLY A 169 12.55 6.94 -8.21
N TYR A 170 12.44 6.59 -6.93
CA TYR A 170 13.54 6.07 -6.12
C TYR A 170 13.15 4.75 -5.47
N ILE A 171 14.00 3.74 -5.56
CA ILE A 171 13.81 2.43 -4.93
C ILE A 171 14.98 2.19 -4.00
N ALA A 172 14.70 1.91 -2.72
CA ALA A 172 15.70 1.64 -1.68
C ALA A 172 16.82 2.71 -1.61
N LEU A 173 16.45 3.99 -1.53
CA LEU A 173 17.40 5.11 -1.68
C LEU A 173 18.43 5.20 -0.54
N PHE A 174 18.02 4.92 0.69
CA PHE A 174 18.86 5.16 1.86
C PHE A 174 19.42 3.85 2.44
N THR A 175 20.56 3.95 3.12
CA THR A 175 21.23 2.80 3.75
C THR A 175 20.28 2.04 4.69
N GLY A 176 20.20 0.72 4.52
CA GLY A 176 19.34 -0.16 5.33
C GLY A 176 17.88 -0.19 4.91
N SER A 177 17.47 0.60 3.91
CA SER A 177 16.12 0.51 3.32
C SER A 177 16.00 -0.68 2.36
N THR A 178 14.77 -1.15 2.15
CA THR A 178 14.46 -2.14 1.12
C THR A 178 13.29 -1.66 0.27
N GLY A 179 13.37 -1.87 -1.04
CA GLY A 179 12.36 -1.43 -1.98
C GLY A 179 12.15 -2.48 -3.06
N ALA A 180 10.90 -2.81 -3.34
CA ALA A 180 10.52 -3.73 -4.41
C ALA A 180 9.39 -3.14 -5.25
N VAL A 181 9.56 -3.16 -6.57
CA VAL A 181 8.53 -2.73 -7.53
C VAL A 181 8.31 -3.88 -8.52
N SER A 182 7.06 -4.31 -8.66
CA SER A 182 6.66 -5.33 -9.63
C SER A 182 5.61 -4.77 -10.57
N VAL A 183 5.81 -4.92 -11.88
CA VAL A 183 4.84 -4.55 -12.92
C VAL A 183 4.53 -5.78 -13.75
N TYR A 184 3.27 -6.20 -13.80
CA TYR A 184 2.88 -7.43 -14.49
C TYR A 184 1.43 -7.43 -14.99
N GLY A 185 1.16 -8.12 -16.09
CA GLY A 185 -0.17 -8.18 -16.70
C GLY A 185 -0.35 -7.16 -17.82
N ALA A 186 -1.34 -7.41 -18.68
CA ALA A 186 -1.54 -6.61 -19.89
C ALA A 186 -2.00 -5.17 -19.56
N GLY A 187 -1.39 -4.19 -20.23
CA GLY A 187 -1.78 -2.78 -20.13
C GLY A 187 -1.27 -2.03 -18.90
N SER A 188 -0.42 -2.66 -18.09
CA SER A 188 0.30 -2.03 -16.96
C SER A 188 1.66 -1.48 -17.36
#